data_AF-A0A941GFH8-F1
#
_entry.id   AF-A0A941GFH8-F1
#
_cell.length_a   1.000
_cell.length_b   1.000
_cell.length_c   1.000
_cell.angle_alpha   90.00
_cell.angle_beta   90.00
_cell.angle_gamma   90.00
#
_symmetry.space_group_name_H-M   'P 1'
#
loop_
_entity.id
_entity.type
_entity.pdbx_description
1 polymer ?
#
loop_
_entity_poly.entity_id
_entity_poly.type
_entity_poly.pdbx_seq_one_letter_code
_entity_poly.pdbx_strand_id
1 'polypeptide(L)'
;MLINILRIILLSSWTSLLILPRKTIKRFLPVTTFCTLILTTINFIGAHYNFFGVKGSARSKIINILSLILGFFSVGTLWTFKLTYGNFQRYFLMNLLQNVIFAFPIITFLEKVNFLKYIRFNRYHHLALSMTMALILYGYQLFIDKPE
;
A
#
# COMPACT_ATOMS: atom_id res chain seq x y z
N MET A 1 -8.10 -15.55 15.99
CA MET A 1 -6.97 -14.98 16.77
C MET A 1 -5.88 -14.41 15.86
N LEU A 2 -5.28 -15.20 14.97
CA LEU A 2 -4.19 -14.77 14.06
C LEU A 2 -4.50 -13.51 13.22
N ILE A 3 -5.70 -13.41 12.62
CA ILE A 3 -6.11 -12.25 11.81
C ILE A 3 -6.13 -10.94 12.63
N ASN A 4 -6.54 -11.00 13.90
CA ASN A 4 -6.57 -9.82 14.75
C ASN A 4 -5.15 -9.36 15.12
N ILE A 5 -4.23 -10.30 15.33
CA ILE A 5 -2.80 -10.00 15.57
C ILE A 5 -2.21 -9.32 14.34
N LEU A 6 -2.49 -9.83 13.13
CA LEU A 6 -2.05 -9.20 11.88
C LEU A 6 -2.56 -7.76 11.73
N ARG A 7 -3.84 -7.50 12.07
CA ARG A 7 -4.39 -6.12 12.05
C ARG A 7 -3.61 -5.18 12.99
N ILE A 8 -3.29 -5.64 14.19
CA ILE A 8 -2.53 -4.85 15.17
C ILE A 8 -1.13 -4.56 14.65
N ILE A 9 -0.43 -5.56 14.09
CA ILE A 9 0.91 -5.38 13.50
C ILE A 9 0.89 -4.37 12.34
N LEU A 10 -0.13 -4.45 11.49
CA LEU A 10 -0.27 -3.53 10.36
C LEU A 10 -0.52 -2.10 10.84
N LEU A 11 -1.38 -1.91 11.84
CA LEU A 11 -1.63 -0.59 12.41
C LEU A 11 -0.44 -0.07 13.22
N SER A 12 0.31 -0.95 13.89
CA SER A 12 1.51 -0.55 14.63
C SER A 12 2.64 -0.09 13.73
N SER A 13 2.59 -0.32 12.41
CA SER A 13 3.60 0.21 11.47
C SER A 13 3.74 1.74 11.56
N TRP A 14 2.69 2.46 11.99
CA TRP A 14 2.74 3.91 12.22
C TRP A 14 3.76 4.35 13.27
N THR A 15 4.13 3.48 14.21
CA THR A 15 5.14 3.82 15.22
C THR A 15 6.52 4.05 14.59
N SER A 16 6.80 3.45 13.43
CA SER A 16 8.04 3.71 12.68
C SER A 16 8.17 5.18 12.25
N LEU A 17 7.04 5.89 12.11
CA LEU A 17 7.04 7.30 11.73
C LEU A 17 7.55 8.22 12.85
N LEU A 18 7.61 7.74 14.10
CA LEU A 18 8.20 8.50 15.22
C LEU A 18 9.69 8.80 14.98
N ILE A 19 10.36 8.02 14.12
CA ILE A 19 11.77 8.18 13.75
C ILE A 19 11.95 9.32 12.71
N LEU A 20 10.89 9.69 11.98
CA LEU A 20 10.95 10.63 10.86
C LEU A 20 10.83 12.09 11.33
N PRO A 21 11.62 13.04 10.76
CA PRO A 21 11.46 14.45 11.05
C PRO A 21 10.08 14.96 10.66
N ARG A 22 9.45 15.79 11.51
CA ARG A 22 8.11 16.35 11.25
C ARG A 22 7.99 17.06 9.89
N LYS A 23 9.05 17.73 9.44
CA LYS A 23 9.10 18.37 8.11
C LYS A 23 8.93 17.34 6.97
N THR A 24 9.59 16.19 7.08
CA THR A 24 9.49 15.09 6.10
C THR A 24 8.08 14.51 6.09
N ILE A 25 7.50 14.27 7.26
CA ILE A 25 6.14 13.74 7.37
C ILE A 25 5.16 14.70 6.69
N LYS A 26 5.22 16.00 6.98
CA LYS A 26 4.35 17.01 6.37
C LYS A 26 4.51 17.10 4.85
N ARG A 27 5.73 16.97 4.33
CA ARG A 27 6.02 17.01 2.88
C ARG A 27 5.40 15.84 2.11
N PHE A 28 5.44 14.63 2.67
CA PHE A 28 4.96 13.41 2.02
C PHE A 28 3.57 12.94 2.49
N LEU A 29 2.97 13.64 3.45
CA LEU A 29 1.61 13.35 3.89
C LEU A 29 0.60 13.43 2.74
N PRO A 30 0.62 14.46 1.86
CA PRO A 30 -0.41 14.57 0.82
C PRO A 30 -0.33 13.43 -0.21
N VAL A 31 0.86 13.02 -0.65
CA VAL A 31 1.00 11.86 -1.57
C VAL A 31 0.60 10.55 -0.89
N THR A 32 0.85 10.43 0.41
CA THR A 32 0.45 9.25 1.19
C THR A 32 -1.08 9.19 1.31
N THR A 33 -1.74 10.30 1.63
CA THR A 33 -3.19 10.37 1.65
C THR A 33 -3.77 10.06 0.26
N PHE A 34 -3.19 10.61 -0.80
CA PHE A 34 -3.62 10.33 -2.17
C PHE A 34 -3.47 8.83 -2.52
N CYS A 35 -2.35 8.21 -2.17
CA CYS A 35 -2.12 6.76 -2.29
C CYS A 35 -3.22 5.95 -1.58
N THR A 36 -3.50 6.26 -0.31
CA THR A 36 -4.54 5.55 0.45
C THR A 36 -5.93 5.71 -0.16
N LEU A 37 -6.25 6.87 -0.72
CA LEU A 37 -7.53 7.13 -1.37
C LEU A 37 -7.67 6.29 -2.64
N ILE A 38 -6.67 6.32 -3.53
CA ILE A 38 -6.68 5.51 -4.76
C ILE A 38 -6.79 4.02 -4.41
N LEU A 39 -5.94 3.52 -3.51
CA LEU A 39 -5.95 2.11 -3.10
C LEU A 39 -7.31 1.70 -2.53
N THR A 40 -7.93 2.56 -1.72
CA THR A 40 -9.25 2.31 -1.16
C THR A 40 -10.28 2.20 -2.29
N THR A 41 -10.32 3.15 -3.22
CA THR A 41 -11.24 3.12 -4.38
C THR A 41 -11.05 1.86 -5.22
N ILE A 42 -9.82 1.49 -5.56
CA ILE A 42 -9.52 0.27 -6.33
C ILE A 42 -10.00 -0.98 -5.59
N ASN A 43 -9.80 -1.04 -4.27
CA ASN A 43 -10.25 -2.19 -3.50
C ASN A 43 -11.78 -2.26 -3.37
N PHE A 44 -12.48 -1.14 -3.30
CA PHE A 44 -13.95 -1.11 -3.35
C PHE A 44 -14.48 -1.64 -4.69
N ILE A 45 -13.88 -1.19 -5.81
CA ILE A 45 -14.19 -1.71 -7.15
C ILE A 45 -13.89 -3.21 -7.22
N GLY A 46 -12.70 -3.63 -6.77
CA GLY A 46 -12.29 -5.03 -6.78
C GLY A 46 -13.18 -5.92 -5.90
N ALA A 47 -13.71 -5.40 -4.79
CA ALA A 47 -14.68 -6.09 -3.96
C ALA A 47 -16.03 -6.25 -4.67
N HIS A 48 -16.49 -5.24 -5.40
CA HIS A 48 -17.71 -5.31 -6.21
C HIS A 48 -17.59 -6.35 -7.34
N TYR A 49 -16.46 -6.39 -8.05
CA TYR A 49 -16.20 -7.32 -9.15
C TYR A 49 -15.62 -8.68 -8.73
N ASN A 50 -15.52 -8.95 -7.42
CA ASN A 50 -14.95 -10.19 -6.87
C ASN A 50 -13.53 -10.52 -7.37
N PHE A 51 -12.66 -9.51 -7.50
CA PHE A 51 -11.25 -9.72 -7.84
C PHE A 51 -10.52 -10.51 -6.75
N PHE A 52 -10.90 -10.28 -5.50
CA PHE A 52 -10.33 -10.91 -4.32
C PHE A 52 -11.43 -11.39 -3.37
N GLY A 53 -11.27 -12.59 -2.84
CA GLY A 53 -12.13 -13.19 -1.82
C GLY A 53 -11.43 -13.24 -0.48
N VAL A 54 -12.05 -12.72 0.56
CA VAL A 54 -11.61 -12.91 1.95
C VAL A 54 -12.61 -13.85 2.63
N LYS A 55 -12.15 -14.79 3.45
CA LYS A 55 -13.04 -15.59 4.31
C LYS A 55 -13.62 -14.70 5.42
N GLY A 56 -14.93 -14.69 5.59
CA GLY A 56 -15.63 -13.98 6.67
C GLY A 56 -16.74 -13.03 6.20
N SER A 57 -17.40 -12.38 7.15
CA SER A 57 -18.46 -11.40 6.91
C SER A 57 -17.94 -10.17 6.15
N ALA A 58 -18.81 -9.49 5.39
CA ALA A 58 -18.46 -8.27 4.62
C ALA A 58 -17.70 -7.24 5.47
N ARG A 59 -18.14 -7.03 6.72
CA ARG A 59 -17.46 -6.16 7.70
C ARG A 59 -16.01 -6.56 7.95
N SER A 60 -15.74 -7.85 8.15
CA SER A 60 -14.38 -8.35 8.39
C SER A 60 -13.46 -8.15 7.18
N LYS A 61 -14.00 -8.28 5.96
CA LYS A 61 -13.25 -8.05 4.71
C LYS A 61 -12.81 -6.60 4.59
N ILE A 62 -13.74 -5.67 4.81
CA ILE A 62 -13.47 -4.23 4.77
C ILE A 62 -12.41 -3.86 5.82
N ILE A 63 -12.53 -4.36 7.05
CA ILE A 63 -11.54 -4.09 8.11
C ILE A 63 -10.16 -4.61 7.72
N ASN A 64 -10.05 -5.81 7.17
CA ASN A 64 -8.75 -6.38 6.75
C ASN A 64 -8.08 -5.51 5.68
N ILE A 65 -8.84 -5.11 4.65
CA ILE A 65 -8.35 -4.29 3.55
C ILE A 65 -7.93 -2.91 4.06
N LEU A 66 -8.76 -2.27 4.89
CA LEU A 66 -8.44 -0.96 5.46
C LEU A 66 -7.21 -1.03 6.37
N SER A 67 -7.03 -2.09 7.17
CA SER A 67 -5.82 -2.26 7.98
C SER A 67 -4.55 -2.37 7.12
N LEU A 68 -4.61 -3.06 5.97
CA LEU A 68 -3.49 -3.13 5.02
C LEU A 68 -3.19 -1.75 4.40
N ILE A 69 -4.23 -1.06 3.92
CA ILE A 69 -4.07 0.23 3.25
C ILE A 69 -3.57 1.28 4.23
N LEU A 70 -4.30 1.48 5.33
CA LEU A 70 -3.99 2.53 6.30
C LEU A 70 -2.69 2.25 7.06
N GLY A 71 -2.37 0.99 7.34
CA GLY A 71 -1.12 0.61 8.00
C GLY A 71 0.04 0.52 7.01
N PHE A 72 0.20 -0.67 6.44
CA PHE A 72 1.38 -1.05 5.65
C PHE A 72 1.62 -0.15 4.44
N PHE A 73 0.59 0.13 3.64
CA PHE A 73 0.77 0.94 2.42
C PHE A 73 1.02 2.42 2.72
N SER A 74 0.33 3.03 3.69
CA SER A 74 0.59 4.42 4.07
C SER A 74 2.02 4.62 4.57
N VAL A 75 2.45 3.78 5.51
CA VAL A 75 3.78 3.87 6.10
C VAL A 75 4.85 3.53 5.07
N GLY A 76 4.62 2.49 4.25
CA GLY A 76 5.49 2.14 3.15
C GLY A 76 5.66 3.28 2.15
N THR A 77 4.58 3.99 1.80
CA THR A 77 4.63 5.13 0.89
C THR A 77 5.51 6.25 1.47
N LEU A 78 5.29 6.64 2.73
CA LEU A 78 6.11 7.68 3.39
C LEU A 78 7.60 7.34 3.37
N TRP A 79 7.95 6.10 3.71
CA TRP A 79 9.34 5.65 3.73
C TRP A 79 9.96 5.60 2.33
N THR A 80 9.24 5.05 1.35
CA THR A 80 9.70 4.99 -0.04
C THR A 80 9.96 6.39 -0.58
N PHE A 81 9.04 7.34 -0.38
CA PHE A 81 9.28 8.72 -0.78
C PHE A 81 10.44 9.36 -0.02
N LYS A 82 10.55 9.19 1.30
CA LYS A 82 11.70 9.73 2.04
C LYS A 82 13.04 9.23 1.50
N LEU A 83 13.15 7.94 1.20
CA LEU A 83 14.42 7.34 0.80
C LEU A 83 14.80 7.61 -0.67
N THR A 84 13.82 7.88 -1.53
CA THR A 84 14.04 7.86 -2.99
C THR A 84 13.60 9.11 -3.74
N TYR A 85 12.80 9.97 -3.12
CA TYR A 85 12.29 11.16 -3.77
C TYR A 85 13.41 12.13 -4.17
N GLY A 86 13.29 12.74 -5.35
CA GLY A 86 14.34 13.53 -6.01
C GLY A 86 15.19 12.72 -7.01
N ASN A 87 15.12 11.39 -6.99
CA ASN A 87 15.72 10.55 -8.03
C ASN A 87 14.71 9.51 -8.52
N PHE A 88 14.16 9.74 -9.72
CA PHE A 88 13.14 8.88 -10.30
C PHE A 88 13.59 7.43 -10.48
N GLN A 89 14.85 7.19 -10.89
CA GLN A 89 15.36 5.83 -11.08
C GLN A 89 15.40 5.06 -9.75
N ARG A 90 15.87 5.68 -8.67
CA ARG A 90 15.86 5.08 -7.33
C ARG A 90 14.44 4.81 -6.86
N TYR A 91 13.53 5.76 -7.08
CA TYR A 91 12.12 5.62 -6.72
C TYR A 91 11.48 4.44 -7.46
N PHE A 92 11.70 4.36 -8.77
CA PHE A 92 11.13 3.33 -9.63
C PHE A 92 11.64 1.94 -9.24
N LEU A 93 12.95 1.77 -9.04
CA LEU A 93 13.56 0.50 -8.65
C LEU A 93 13.10 0.05 -7.26
N MET A 94 13.03 0.97 -6.29
CA MET A 94 12.55 0.66 -4.95
C MET A 94 11.07 0.23 -4.97
N ASN A 95 10.22 0.93 -5.73
CA ASN A 95 8.82 0.54 -5.91
C ASN A 95 8.71 -0.81 -6.60
N LEU A 96 9.49 -1.06 -7.66
CA LEU A 96 9.47 -2.35 -8.34
C LEU A 96 9.82 -3.48 -7.37
N LEU A 97 10.89 -3.33 -6.60
CA LEU A 97 11.29 -4.31 -5.59
C LEU A 97 10.19 -4.53 -4.55
N GLN A 98 9.64 -3.45 -3.99
CA GLN A 98 8.57 -3.53 -2.99
C GLN A 98 7.31 -4.22 -3.54
N ASN A 99 6.94 -3.91 -4.78
CA ASN A 99 5.78 -4.50 -5.45
C ASN A 99 5.99 -5.97 -5.81
N VAL A 100 7.21 -6.38 -6.20
CA VAL A 100 7.56 -7.79 -6.39
C VAL A 100 7.49 -8.55 -5.06
N ILE A 101 8.08 -8.00 -3.99
CA ILE A 101 8.01 -8.60 -2.65
C ILE A 101 6.56 -8.67 -2.16
N PHE A 102 5.73 -7.67 -2.46
CA PHE A 102 4.34 -7.74 -2.09
C PHE A 102 3.59 -8.81 -2.90
N ALA A 103 3.68 -8.74 -4.22
CA ALA A 103 2.91 -9.57 -5.14
C ALA A 103 3.20 -11.08 -5.01
N PHE A 104 4.44 -11.45 -4.69
CA PHE A 104 4.86 -12.85 -4.63
C PHE A 104 4.91 -13.38 -3.18
N PRO A 105 5.90 -13.06 -2.33
CA PRO A 105 5.98 -13.68 -1.01
C PRO A 105 4.87 -13.22 -0.05
N ILE A 106 4.57 -11.91 0.04
CA ILE A 106 3.60 -11.41 1.02
C ILE A 106 2.19 -11.91 0.69
N ILE A 107 1.75 -11.78 -0.56
CA ILE A 107 0.42 -12.28 -0.94
C ILE A 107 0.32 -13.79 -0.78
N THR A 108 1.36 -14.57 -1.14
CA THR A 108 1.35 -16.03 -0.87
C THR A 108 1.14 -16.32 0.61
N PHE A 109 1.79 -15.57 1.49
CA PHE A 109 1.60 -15.69 2.93
C PHE A 109 0.16 -15.33 3.35
N LEU A 110 -0.37 -14.20 2.88
CA LEU A 110 -1.74 -13.76 3.17
C LEU A 110 -2.80 -14.74 2.67
N GLU A 111 -2.56 -15.40 1.53
CA GLU A 111 -3.40 -16.48 1.00
C GLU A 111 -3.38 -17.71 1.90
N LYS A 112 -2.19 -18.14 2.36
CA LYS A 112 -2.03 -19.28 3.29
C LYS A 112 -2.78 -19.07 4.61
N VAL A 113 -2.73 -17.86 5.17
CA VAL A 113 -3.44 -17.54 6.42
C VAL A 113 -4.92 -17.18 6.20
N ASN A 114 -5.44 -17.30 4.97
CA ASN A 114 -6.79 -16.94 4.56
C ASN A 114 -7.16 -15.46 4.85
N PHE A 115 -6.17 -14.57 4.90
CA PHE A 115 -6.38 -13.14 5.12
C PHE A 115 -6.91 -12.46 3.86
N LEU A 116 -6.43 -12.89 2.69
CA LEU A 116 -6.87 -12.47 1.36
C LEU A 116 -6.63 -13.60 0.37
N LYS A 117 -7.57 -13.86 -0.54
CA LYS A 117 -7.41 -14.85 -1.61
C LYS A 117 -7.71 -14.21 -2.96
N TYR A 118 -6.83 -14.35 -3.94
CA TYR A 118 -7.15 -13.91 -5.29
C TYR A 118 -8.10 -14.89 -5.98
N ILE A 119 -9.14 -14.34 -6.63
CA ILE A 119 -10.14 -15.12 -7.37
C ILE A 119 -9.96 -14.89 -8.87
N ARG A 120 -10.08 -13.63 -9.31
CA ARG A 120 -9.96 -13.23 -10.72
C ARG A 120 -8.74 -12.36 -11.00
N PHE A 121 -7.98 -12.05 -9.95
CA PHE A 121 -6.80 -11.20 -10.02
C PHE A 121 -5.54 -12.06 -10.06
N ASN A 122 -4.57 -11.69 -10.91
CA ASN A 122 -3.28 -12.39 -10.97
C ASN A 122 -2.19 -11.49 -10.35
N ARG A 123 -1.09 -12.09 -9.90
CA ARG A 123 0.07 -11.39 -9.33
C ARG A 123 0.69 -10.41 -10.33
N TYR A 124 0.70 -10.76 -11.62
CA TYR A 124 1.14 -9.85 -12.68
C TYR A 124 0.20 -8.64 -12.86
N HIS A 125 -1.11 -8.84 -12.77
CA HIS A 125 -2.08 -7.73 -12.79
C HIS A 125 -1.87 -6.79 -11.59
N HIS A 126 -1.60 -7.35 -10.40
CA HIS A 126 -1.25 -6.57 -9.22
C HIS A 126 -0.01 -5.71 -9.48
N LEU A 127 1.06 -6.32 -9.96
CA LEU A 127 2.33 -5.65 -10.21
C LEU A 127 2.19 -4.55 -11.27
N ALA A 128 1.48 -4.80 -12.37
CA ALA A 128 1.23 -3.80 -13.39
C ALA A 128 0.42 -2.61 -12.84
N LEU A 129 -0.64 -2.89 -12.07
CA LEU A 129 -1.48 -1.85 -11.48
C LEU A 129 -0.72 -1.03 -10.44
N SER A 130 0.06 -1.68 -9.57
CA SER A 130 0.80 -1.00 -8.52
C SER A 130 2.00 -0.22 -9.04
N MET A 131 2.66 -0.69 -10.09
CA MET A 131 3.69 0.09 -10.80
C MET A 131 3.09 1.30 -11.50
N THR A 132 1.92 1.16 -12.11
CA THR A 132 1.20 2.31 -12.71
C THR A 132 0.84 3.34 -11.63
N MET A 133 0.37 2.89 -10.46
CA MET A 133 0.14 3.78 -9.33
C MET A 133 1.41 4.48 -8.88
N ALA A 134 2.53 3.78 -8.77
CA ALA A 134 3.80 4.39 -8.36
C ALA A 134 4.18 5.56 -9.29
N LEU A 135 4.02 5.39 -10.60
CA LEU A 135 4.25 6.48 -11.56
C LEU A 135 3.33 7.68 -11.31
N ILE A 136 2.02 7.43 -11.10
CA ILE A 136 1.04 8.48 -10.79
C ILE A 136 1.38 9.20 -9.49
N LEU A 137 1.76 8.46 -8.44
CA LEU A 137 2.12 9.03 -7.14
C LEU A 137 3.38 9.89 -7.22
N TYR A 138 4.39 9.46 -7.99
CA TYR A 138 5.59 10.26 -8.19
C TYR A 138 5.27 11.56 -8.93
N GLY A 139 4.47 11.49 -10.00
CA GLY A 139 4.00 12.67 -10.73
C GLY A 139 3.18 13.62 -9.85
N TYR A 140 2.29 13.07 -9.01
CA TYR A 140 1.52 13.85 -8.04
C TYR A 140 2.44 14.54 -7.02
N GLN A 141 3.43 13.83 -6.48
CA GLN A 141 4.38 14.45 -5.56
C GLN A 141 5.16 15.57 -6.24
N LEU A 142 5.66 15.38 -7.47
CA LEU A 142 6.34 16.43 -8.22
C LEU A 142 5.47 17.67 -8.43
N PHE A 143 4.16 17.49 -8.63
CA PHE A 143 3.22 18.59 -8.84
C PHE A 143 2.96 19.42 -7.57
N ILE A 144 2.87 18.77 -6.40
CA ILE A 144 2.57 19.46 -5.14
C ILE A 144 3.83 20.01 -4.45
N ASP A 145 4.98 19.41 -4.72
CA ASP A 145 6.22 19.73 -4.05
C ASP A 145 6.77 21.02 -4.64
N LYS A 146 6.77 22.07 -3.83
CA LYS A 146 7.32 23.35 -4.24
C LYS A 146 8.84 23.25 -4.25
N PRO A 147 9.54 23.75 -5.28
CA PRO A 147 10.98 23.96 -5.18
C PRO A 147 11.24 24.89 -3.99
N GLU A 148 12.05 24.44 -3.04
CA GLU A 148 12.65 25.30 -2.01
C GLU A 148 13.71 26.20 -2.65
#